data_AF-A0A662BXL1-F1
#
_entry.id   AF-A0A662BXL1-F1
#
_cell.length_a   1.000
_cell.length_b   1.000
_cell.length_c   1.000
_cell.angle_alpha   90.00
_cell.angle_beta   90.00
_cell.angle_gamma   90.00
#
_symmetry.space_group_name_H-M   'P 1'
#
loop_
_entity.id
_entity.type
_entity.pdbx_description
1 polymer ?
#
loop_
_entity_poly.entity_id
_entity_poly.type
_entity_poly.pdbx_seq_one_letter_code
_entity_poly.pdbx_strand_id
1 'polypeptide(L)'
;MELKSKNRIELMAPAGNFESLQAALDNGADSIYFGVEQLNMRARASINFTLEDLPEIAKRCSEKNVRTYLTLNTIIYDHDLTIVKTLINKAKAANISAIIVMDQAVIAMARQADMEVHISTQINITNIETLKFYAMFADTIVLSRELSLRQVKKITGQIEKDKIKGPSGRLVEIEIFGHGALCMAVSGKCYMSLHNYNSSANRGACKQDCRKKYTVIDQESGTEMEIDNEYIMS
;
A
#
# COMPACT_ATOMS: atom_id res chain seq x y z
N MET A 1 -1.30 1.38 21.80
CA MET A 1 -0.42 0.24 22.12
C MET A 1 0.98 0.65 21.70
N GLU A 2 1.91 0.86 22.65
CA GLU A 2 3.28 1.32 22.33
C GLU A 2 4.14 0.14 21.84
N LEU A 3 4.77 0.30 20.68
CA LEU A 3 5.78 -0.61 20.16
C LEU A 3 6.91 -0.75 21.18
N LYS A 4 7.20 -2.00 21.59
CA LYS A 4 8.29 -2.30 22.54
C LYS A 4 9.65 -2.00 21.89
N SER A 5 10.35 -1.01 22.46
CA SER A 5 11.71 -0.54 22.16
C SER A 5 11.86 0.37 20.92
N LYS A 6 12.61 1.46 21.09
CA LYS A 6 12.94 2.48 20.05
C LYS A 6 13.64 1.94 18.79
N ASN A 7 14.05 0.67 18.76
CA ASN A 7 14.84 0.06 17.68
C ASN A 7 14.21 -1.18 17.05
N ARG A 8 12.97 -1.55 17.42
CA ARG A 8 12.30 -2.70 16.78
C ARG A 8 11.59 -2.22 15.51
N ILE A 9 11.99 -2.78 14.37
CA ILE A 9 11.28 -2.61 13.10
C ILE A 9 9.98 -3.41 13.18
N GLU A 10 8.86 -2.80 12.82
CA GLU A 10 7.57 -3.48 12.69
C GLU A 10 7.60 -4.37 11.42
N LEU A 11 7.41 -5.68 11.58
CA LEU A 11 7.27 -6.61 10.46
C LEU A 11 5.80 -6.72 10.05
N MET A 12 5.47 -6.11 8.91
CA MET A 12 4.13 -6.17 8.34
C MET A 12 4.02 -7.29 7.28
N ALA A 13 3.00 -8.13 7.39
CA ALA A 13 2.73 -9.21 6.43
C ALA A 13 1.43 -8.98 5.62
N PRO A 14 1.42 -9.31 4.31
CA PRO A 14 0.18 -9.33 3.53
C PRO A 14 -0.73 -10.50 3.94
N ALA A 15 -2.02 -10.23 4.15
CA ALA A 15 -3.05 -11.25 4.29
C ALA A 15 -4.11 -11.08 3.18
N GLY A 16 -4.26 -12.11 2.35
CA GLY A 16 -5.26 -12.13 1.28
C GLY A 16 -6.54 -12.89 1.63
N ASN A 17 -6.47 -13.77 2.64
CA ASN A 17 -7.56 -14.63 3.12
C ASN A 17 -7.25 -15.08 4.56
N PHE A 18 -8.17 -15.83 5.19
CA PHE A 18 -7.96 -16.30 6.58
C PHE A 18 -6.77 -17.24 6.75
N GLU A 19 -6.40 -18.04 5.75
CA GLU A 19 -5.24 -18.93 5.82
C GLU A 19 -3.93 -18.13 5.90
N SER A 20 -3.75 -17.16 5.00
CA SER A 20 -2.59 -16.27 4.99
C SER A 20 -2.54 -15.35 6.22
N LEU A 21 -3.71 -14.89 6.70
CA LEU A 21 -3.81 -14.19 7.98
C LEU A 21 -3.29 -15.06 9.12
N GLN A 22 -3.80 -16.29 9.25
CA GLN A 22 -3.40 -17.19 10.32
C GLN A 22 -1.90 -17.53 10.25
N ALA A 23 -1.38 -17.76 9.04
CA ALA A 23 0.05 -17.99 8.84
C ALA A 23 0.90 -16.80 9.31
N ALA A 24 0.51 -15.55 9.01
CA ALA A 24 1.21 -14.37 9.49
C ALA A 24 1.18 -14.25 11.02
N LEU A 25 0.01 -14.52 11.61
CA LEU A 25 -0.20 -14.50 13.06
C LEU A 25 0.59 -15.57 13.81
N ASP A 26 0.78 -16.75 13.23
CA ASP A 26 1.51 -17.86 13.85
C ASP A 26 3.03 -17.73 13.69
N ASN A 27 3.49 -16.97 12.69
CA ASN A 27 4.92 -16.74 12.43
C ASN A 27 5.44 -15.38 12.95
N GLY A 28 4.65 -14.68 13.77
CA GLY A 28 5.13 -13.52 14.54
C GLY A 28 5.20 -12.21 13.77
N ALA A 29 4.34 -12.00 12.78
CA ALA A 29 4.14 -10.66 12.20
C ALA A 29 3.66 -9.66 13.28
N ASP A 30 4.19 -8.44 13.26
CA ASP A 30 3.76 -7.37 14.17
C ASP A 30 2.48 -6.69 13.68
N SER A 31 2.26 -6.72 12.37
CA SER A 31 1.06 -6.20 11.73
C SER A 31 0.71 -6.97 10.47
N ILE A 32 -0.55 -6.84 10.05
CA ILE A 32 -1.04 -7.38 8.79
C ILE A 32 -1.70 -6.28 7.98
N TYR A 33 -1.51 -6.31 6.66
CA TYR A 33 -2.31 -5.52 5.74
C TYR A 33 -3.16 -6.40 4.84
N PHE A 34 -4.37 -5.93 4.55
CA PHE A 34 -5.34 -6.69 3.79
C PHE A 34 -6.23 -5.75 2.97
N GLY A 35 -6.89 -6.31 1.96
CA GLY A 35 -7.89 -5.62 1.15
C GLY A 35 -9.26 -6.22 1.37
N VAL A 36 -10.29 -5.40 1.24
CA VAL A 36 -11.68 -5.84 1.18
C VAL A 36 -12.21 -5.49 -0.21
N GLU A 37 -12.97 -6.42 -0.80
CA GLU A 37 -13.63 -6.23 -2.10
C GLU A 37 -12.67 -5.71 -3.21
N GLN A 38 -13.12 -4.75 -4.04
CA GLN A 38 -12.40 -4.25 -5.22
C GLN A 38 -11.66 -2.92 -5.03
N LEU A 39 -11.66 -2.35 -3.82
CA LEU A 39 -11.08 -1.02 -3.55
C LEU A 39 -9.59 -1.05 -3.17
N ASN A 40 -8.87 -2.10 -3.58
CA ASN A 40 -7.48 -2.31 -3.24
C ASN A 40 -6.64 -2.84 -4.42
N MET A 41 -5.33 -2.63 -4.36
CA MET A 41 -4.40 -3.02 -5.43
C MET A 41 -4.28 -4.53 -5.69
N ARG A 42 -4.72 -5.37 -4.76
CA ARG A 42 -4.63 -6.83 -4.86
C ARG A 42 -5.98 -7.51 -5.08
N ALA A 43 -7.01 -6.76 -5.48
CA ALA A 43 -8.37 -7.26 -5.64
C ALA A 43 -8.51 -8.49 -6.57
N ARG A 44 -7.55 -8.72 -7.49
CA ARG A 44 -7.55 -9.90 -8.37
C ARG A 44 -6.63 -11.05 -7.94
N ALA A 45 -5.86 -10.89 -6.86
CA ALA A 45 -4.79 -11.82 -6.49
C ALA A 45 -5.17 -12.79 -5.35
N SER A 46 -6.36 -12.67 -4.76
CA SER A 46 -6.78 -13.45 -3.58
C SER A 46 -8.28 -13.69 -3.52
N ILE A 47 -8.69 -14.71 -2.74
CA ILE A 47 -10.06 -14.83 -2.22
C ILE A 47 -10.22 -13.71 -1.19
N ASN A 48 -10.69 -12.55 -1.63
CA ASN A 48 -10.67 -11.34 -0.81
C ASN A 48 -11.60 -11.46 0.39
N PHE A 49 -11.19 -10.82 1.49
CA PHE A 49 -12.07 -10.58 2.61
C PHE A 49 -13.27 -9.72 2.19
N THR A 50 -14.37 -9.93 2.90
CA THR A 50 -15.60 -9.14 2.83
C THR A 50 -15.65 -8.12 3.97
N LEU A 51 -16.62 -7.20 3.90
CA LEU A 51 -16.85 -6.24 4.99
C LEU A 51 -17.28 -6.93 6.28
N GLU A 52 -17.95 -8.08 6.16
CA GLU A 52 -18.47 -8.89 7.26
C GLU A 52 -17.36 -9.61 8.02
N ASP A 53 -16.19 -9.79 7.39
CA ASP A 53 -15.03 -10.45 8.01
C ASP A 53 -14.25 -9.52 8.96
N LEU A 54 -14.45 -8.19 8.88
CA LEU A 54 -13.68 -7.21 9.65
C LEU A 54 -13.66 -7.47 11.17
N PRO A 55 -14.80 -7.79 11.84
CA PRO A 55 -14.79 -8.07 13.28
C PRO A 55 -13.96 -9.32 13.64
N GLU A 56 -13.99 -10.35 12.81
CA GLU A 56 -13.23 -11.58 13.04
C GLU A 56 -11.73 -11.35 12.81
N ILE A 57 -11.35 -10.60 11.77
CA ILE A 57 -9.96 -10.20 11.52
C ILE A 57 -9.42 -9.42 12.72
N ALA A 58 -10.16 -8.42 13.19
CA ALA A 58 -9.78 -7.60 14.33
C ALA A 58 -9.62 -8.44 15.60
N LYS A 59 -10.56 -9.35 15.86
CA LYS A 59 -10.52 -10.27 17.00
C LYS A 59 -9.24 -11.11 17.00
N ARG A 60 -8.96 -11.86 15.92
CA ARG A 60 -7.78 -12.74 15.84
C ARG A 60 -6.46 -11.99 16.00
N CYS A 61 -6.38 -10.79 15.41
CA CYS A 61 -5.18 -9.97 15.52
C CYS A 61 -5.00 -9.41 16.93
N SER A 62 -6.10 -8.95 17.57
CA SER A 62 -6.06 -8.42 18.93
C SER A 62 -5.62 -9.47 19.96
N GLU A 63 -6.05 -10.72 19.83
CA GLU A 63 -5.66 -11.84 20.71
C GLU A 63 -4.14 -12.08 20.69
N LYS A 64 -3.46 -11.71 19.60
CA LYS A 64 -2.01 -11.84 19.42
C LYS A 64 -1.26 -10.50 19.48
N ASN A 65 -1.92 -9.40 19.80
CA ASN A 65 -1.36 -8.03 19.79
C ASN A 65 -0.77 -7.62 18.43
N VAL A 66 -1.43 -8.02 17.33
CA VAL A 66 -1.03 -7.70 15.96
C VAL A 66 -1.89 -6.53 15.44
N ARG A 67 -1.26 -5.54 14.79
CA ARG A 67 -1.99 -4.39 14.22
C ARG A 67 -2.61 -4.75 12.87
N THR A 68 -3.71 -4.09 12.52
CA THR A 68 -4.51 -4.38 11.32
C THR A 68 -4.61 -3.16 10.41
N TYR A 69 -4.19 -3.31 9.15
CA TYR A 69 -4.20 -2.21 8.19
C TYR A 69 -5.04 -2.55 6.96
N LEU A 70 -6.13 -1.80 6.77
CA LEU A 70 -7.02 -2.00 5.64
C LEU A 70 -6.58 -1.13 4.46
N THR A 71 -6.38 -1.74 3.30
CA THR A 71 -5.95 -1.05 2.08
C THR A 71 -7.14 -0.47 1.31
N LEU A 72 -7.06 0.82 1.00
CA LEU A 72 -7.97 1.61 0.16
C LEU A 72 -7.16 2.49 -0.80
N ASN A 73 -6.28 1.83 -1.55
CA ASN A 73 -5.20 2.46 -2.30
C ASN A 73 -5.40 2.34 -3.82
N THR A 74 -6.63 2.51 -4.28
CA THR A 74 -6.99 2.63 -5.70
C THR A 74 -7.37 4.06 -6.06
N ILE A 75 -7.38 4.39 -7.35
CA ILE A 75 -8.10 5.57 -7.86
C ILE A 75 -9.58 5.41 -7.51
N ILE A 76 -10.20 6.48 -7.02
CA ILE A 76 -11.60 6.55 -6.61
C ILE A 76 -12.35 7.52 -7.54
N TYR A 77 -13.56 7.15 -7.97
CA TYR A 77 -14.48 8.03 -8.69
C TYR A 77 -15.68 8.38 -7.81
N ASP A 78 -16.51 9.34 -8.23
CA ASP A 78 -17.67 9.80 -7.47
C ASP A 78 -18.62 8.66 -7.05
N HIS A 79 -18.82 7.66 -7.92
CA HIS A 79 -19.67 6.50 -7.60
C HIS A 79 -19.06 5.58 -6.52
N ASP A 80 -17.74 5.63 -6.33
CA ASP A 80 -17.03 4.85 -5.33
C ASP A 80 -17.13 5.51 -3.92
N LEU A 81 -17.46 6.81 -3.82
CA LEU A 81 -17.39 7.55 -2.55
C LEU A 81 -18.32 6.99 -1.46
N THR A 82 -19.52 6.55 -1.84
CA THR A 82 -20.50 6.00 -0.90
C THR A 82 -20.01 4.70 -0.26
N ILE A 83 -19.43 3.80 -1.07
CA ILE A 83 -18.91 2.52 -0.58
C ILE A 83 -17.63 2.74 0.25
N VAL A 84 -16.76 3.67 -0.16
CA VAL A 84 -15.58 4.06 0.63
C VAL A 84 -15.97 4.56 2.01
N LYS A 85 -16.93 5.48 2.10
CA LYS A 85 -17.40 6.01 3.39
C LYS A 85 -17.96 4.90 4.29
N THR A 86 -18.74 3.99 3.71
CA THR A 86 -19.28 2.83 4.43
C THR A 86 -18.17 1.96 4.99
N LEU A 87 -17.15 1.66 4.18
CA LEU A 87 -16.03 0.82 4.55
C LEU A 87 -15.15 1.46 5.63
N ILE A 88 -14.86 2.77 5.54
CA ILE A 88 -14.14 3.50 6.61
C ILE A 88 -14.89 3.39 7.94
N ASN A 89 -16.21 3.63 7.94
CA ASN A 89 -17.02 3.56 9.15
C ASN A 89 -17.07 2.15 9.74
N LYS A 90 -17.23 1.11 8.89
CA LYS A 90 -17.19 -0.29 9.33
C LYS A 90 -15.81 -0.68 9.89
N ALA A 91 -14.73 -0.24 9.25
CA ALA A 91 -13.37 -0.50 9.71
C ALA A 91 -13.09 0.13 11.08
N LYS A 92 -13.50 1.39 11.28
CA LYS A 92 -13.43 2.05 12.60
C LYS A 92 -14.25 1.32 13.64
N ALA A 93 -15.49 0.93 13.33
CA ALA A 93 -16.37 0.20 14.25
C ALA A 93 -15.81 -1.19 14.63
N ALA A 94 -15.11 -1.85 13.71
CA ALA A 94 -14.44 -3.13 13.96
C ALA A 94 -13.08 -2.98 14.67
N ASN A 95 -12.66 -1.77 15.04
CA ASN A 95 -11.34 -1.48 15.63
C ASN A 95 -10.16 -1.89 14.74
N ILE A 96 -10.28 -1.73 13.41
CA ILE A 96 -9.12 -1.82 12.52
C ILE A 96 -8.14 -0.69 12.85
N SER A 97 -6.84 -1.02 12.93
CA SER A 97 -5.83 -0.10 13.49
C SER A 97 -5.58 1.12 12.62
N ALA A 98 -5.49 0.96 11.30
CA ALA A 98 -5.30 2.05 10.35
C ALA A 98 -5.82 1.68 8.95
N ILE A 99 -5.89 2.68 8.07
CA ILE A 99 -6.11 2.47 6.64
C ILE A 99 -4.94 2.99 5.80
N ILE A 100 -4.58 2.22 4.77
CA ILE A 100 -3.53 2.58 3.80
C ILE A 100 -4.19 3.15 2.55
N VAL A 101 -4.04 4.45 2.31
CA VAL A 101 -4.79 5.21 1.30
C VAL A 101 -3.88 5.97 0.35
N MET A 102 -4.40 6.30 -0.83
CA MET A 102 -3.72 7.18 -1.78
C MET A 102 -4.55 8.40 -2.16
N ASP A 103 -5.87 8.23 -2.25
CA ASP A 103 -6.76 9.26 -2.77
C ASP A 103 -7.02 10.34 -1.71
N GLN A 104 -6.95 11.62 -2.11
CA GLN A 104 -7.04 12.78 -1.23
C GLN A 104 -8.43 12.91 -0.58
N ALA A 105 -9.50 12.54 -1.30
CA ALA A 105 -10.84 12.54 -0.74
C ALA A 105 -10.96 11.45 0.33
N VAL A 106 -10.38 10.27 0.09
CA VAL A 106 -10.35 9.17 1.07
C VAL A 106 -9.53 9.54 2.31
N ILE A 107 -8.37 10.18 2.14
CA ILE A 107 -7.55 10.71 3.25
C ILE A 107 -8.41 11.66 4.11
N ALA A 108 -9.11 12.61 3.48
CA ALA A 108 -9.95 13.55 4.20
C ALA A 108 -11.11 12.87 4.95
N MET A 109 -11.82 11.94 4.29
CA MET A 109 -12.92 11.19 4.92
C MET A 109 -12.46 10.34 6.09
N ALA A 110 -11.31 9.68 5.98
CA ALA A 110 -10.73 8.87 7.03
C ALA A 110 -10.41 9.68 8.27
N ARG A 111 -9.77 10.85 8.07
CA ARG A 111 -9.49 11.78 9.18
C ARG A 111 -10.75 12.32 9.83
N GLN A 112 -11.79 12.64 9.05
CA GLN A 112 -13.08 13.07 9.59
C GLN A 112 -13.75 11.98 10.43
N ALA A 113 -13.51 10.71 10.09
CA ALA A 113 -13.98 9.54 10.84
C ALA A 113 -13.04 9.12 11.99
N ASP A 114 -12.02 9.92 12.31
CA ASP A 114 -10.99 9.61 13.32
C ASP A 114 -10.26 8.27 13.04
N MET A 115 -10.14 7.88 11.77
CA MET A 115 -9.39 6.69 11.37
C MET A 115 -7.92 7.04 11.19
N GLU A 116 -7.00 6.24 11.75
CA GLU A 116 -5.56 6.41 11.52
C GLU A 116 -5.24 6.21 10.04
N VAL A 117 -4.46 7.13 9.47
CA VAL A 117 -4.15 7.17 8.04
C VAL A 117 -2.68 6.86 7.82
N HIS A 118 -2.44 5.89 6.93
CA HIS A 118 -1.13 5.59 6.37
C HIS A 118 -1.14 5.94 4.88
N ILE A 119 -0.07 6.57 4.38
CA ILE A 119 0.02 6.95 2.96
C ILE A 119 0.62 5.82 2.15
N SER A 120 -0.13 5.35 1.16
CA SER A 120 0.30 4.29 0.26
C SER A 120 1.43 4.72 -0.66
N THR A 121 2.32 3.77 -0.98
CA THR A 121 3.36 3.92 -2.01
C THR A 121 2.80 4.32 -3.38
N GLN A 122 1.49 4.16 -3.63
CA GLN A 122 0.82 4.62 -4.85
C GLN A 122 0.94 6.13 -5.09
N ILE A 123 1.14 6.94 -4.03
CA ILE A 123 1.43 8.37 -4.19
C ILE A 123 2.82 8.63 -4.79
N ASN A 124 3.75 7.67 -4.70
CA ASN A 124 5.12 7.79 -5.17
C ASN A 124 5.91 8.94 -4.49
N ILE A 125 5.96 8.93 -3.15
CA ILE A 125 6.71 9.90 -2.36
C ILE A 125 8.21 9.61 -2.44
N THR A 126 8.96 10.48 -3.10
CA THR A 126 10.40 10.33 -3.38
C THR A 126 11.29 11.41 -2.74
N ASN A 127 10.70 12.41 -2.07
CA ASN A 127 11.42 13.54 -1.51
C ASN A 127 10.77 14.04 -0.21
N ILE A 128 11.52 14.83 0.56
CA ILE A 128 11.13 15.30 1.88
C ILE A 128 9.99 16.33 1.86
N GLU A 129 9.90 17.17 0.83
CA GLU A 129 8.87 18.22 0.78
C GLU A 129 7.49 17.63 0.50
N THR A 130 7.41 16.65 -0.40
CA THR A 130 6.19 15.84 -0.57
C THR A 130 5.84 15.09 0.71
N LEU A 131 6.84 14.54 1.41
CA LEU A 131 6.61 13.88 2.70
C LEU A 131 6.00 14.85 3.73
N LYS A 132 6.55 16.06 3.88
CA LYS A 132 6.02 17.10 4.77
C LYS A 132 4.57 17.45 4.47
N PHE A 133 4.21 17.53 3.18
CA PHE A 133 2.83 17.77 2.78
C PHE A 133 1.90 16.66 3.31
N TYR A 134 2.25 15.41 3.08
CA TYR A 134 1.43 14.27 3.50
C TYR A 134 1.46 14.02 5.02
N ALA A 135 2.55 14.40 5.71
CA ALA A 135 2.67 14.35 7.16
C ALA A 135 1.58 15.17 7.87
N MET A 136 1.03 16.20 7.22
CA MET A 136 -0.10 16.95 7.78
C MET A 136 -1.36 16.07 7.98
N PHE A 137 -1.44 14.91 7.32
CA PHE A 137 -2.62 14.05 7.27
C PHE A 137 -2.40 12.62 7.77
N ALA A 138 -1.16 12.18 7.94
CA ALA A 138 -0.83 10.79 8.22
C ALA A 138 0.33 10.65 9.20
N ASP A 139 0.28 9.60 10.00
CA ASP A 139 1.35 9.27 10.96
C ASP A 139 2.40 8.33 10.37
N THR A 140 2.04 7.55 9.34
CA THR A 140 2.95 6.62 8.66
C THR A 140 2.90 6.84 7.16
N ILE A 141 4.07 6.87 6.53
CA ILE A 141 4.21 7.07 5.09
C ILE A 141 5.03 5.93 4.48
N VAL A 142 4.42 5.23 3.52
CA VAL A 142 5.11 4.22 2.71
C VAL A 142 5.86 4.91 1.59
N LEU A 143 7.19 4.86 1.63
CA LEU A 143 8.03 5.50 0.62
C LEU A 143 7.99 4.75 -0.73
N SER A 144 8.33 5.49 -1.78
CA SER A 144 8.53 4.97 -3.12
C SER A 144 9.57 3.84 -3.15
N ARG A 145 9.23 2.74 -3.85
CA ARG A 145 10.12 1.58 -4.06
C ARG A 145 11.31 1.89 -4.97
N GLU A 146 11.29 3.03 -5.64
CA GLU A 146 12.35 3.52 -6.51
C GLU A 146 13.50 4.19 -5.72
N LEU A 147 13.32 4.41 -4.41
CA LEU A 147 14.36 4.98 -3.55
C LEU A 147 15.37 3.93 -3.08
N SER A 148 16.64 4.29 -3.14
CA SER A 148 17.72 3.54 -2.48
C SER A 148 17.68 3.71 -0.96
N LEU A 149 18.24 2.76 -0.22
CA LEU A 149 18.38 2.85 1.25
C LEU A 149 19.15 4.09 1.71
N ARG A 150 20.10 4.61 0.89
CA ARG A 150 20.80 5.87 1.18
C ARG A 150 19.85 7.07 1.12
N GLN A 151 18.95 7.10 0.14
CA GLN A 151 17.93 8.15 0.03
C GLN A 151 16.91 8.04 1.16
N VAL A 152 16.46 6.82 1.49
CA VAL A 152 15.58 6.58 2.64
C VAL A 152 16.23 7.09 3.94
N LYS A 153 17.51 6.75 4.19
CA LYS A 153 18.25 7.24 5.36
C LYS A 153 18.33 8.76 5.42
N LYS A 154 18.49 9.44 4.27
CA LYS A 154 18.49 10.90 4.21
C LYS A 154 17.13 11.48 4.60
N ILE A 155 16.05 10.87 4.11
CA ILE A 155 14.67 11.29 4.43
C ILE A 155 14.39 11.08 5.92
N THR A 156 14.69 9.91 6.48
CA THR A 156 14.45 9.63 7.92
C THR A 156 15.27 10.53 8.82
N GLY A 157 16.54 10.79 8.49
CA GLY A 157 17.36 11.76 9.24
C GLY A 157 16.81 13.19 9.19
N GLN A 158 16.18 13.58 8.07
CA GLN A 158 15.55 14.90 7.96
C GLN A 158 14.25 14.99 8.77
N ILE A 159 13.46 13.91 8.87
CA ILE A 159 12.29 13.82 9.75
C ILE A 159 12.69 14.09 11.21
N GLU A 160 13.75 13.44 11.67
CA GLU A 160 14.25 13.61 13.05
C GLU A 160 14.81 15.01 13.31
N LYS A 161 15.51 15.59 12.32
CA LYS A 161 16.11 16.92 12.39
C LYS A 161 15.05 18.03 12.41
N ASP A 162 14.11 17.99 11.48
CA ASP A 162 13.06 19.01 11.31
C ASP A 162 11.86 18.77 12.23
N LYS A 163 11.86 17.67 13.01
CA LYS A 163 10.75 17.25 13.88
C LYS A 163 9.43 17.15 13.11
N ILE A 164 9.47 16.51 11.94
CA ILE A 164 8.28 16.31 11.10
C ILE A 164 7.36 15.32 11.82
N LYS A 165 6.15 15.79 12.15
CA LYS A 165 5.18 15.04 12.95
C LYS A 165 3.88 14.83 12.19
N GLY A 166 3.26 13.68 12.45
CA GLY A 166 1.93 13.35 11.97
C GLY A 166 0.83 13.94 12.87
N PRO A 167 -0.45 13.69 12.53
CA PRO A 167 -1.60 14.11 13.34
C PRO A 167 -1.57 13.64 14.79
N SER A 168 -0.93 12.51 15.10
CA SER A 168 -0.76 12.02 16.47
C SER A 168 0.21 12.85 17.31
N GLY A 169 0.94 13.80 16.72
CA GLY A 169 2.00 14.57 17.37
C GLY A 169 3.32 13.83 17.57
N ARG A 170 3.40 12.56 17.15
CA ARG A 170 4.63 11.76 17.06
C ARG A 170 5.36 12.05 15.76
N LEU A 171 6.66 11.74 15.70
CA LEU A 171 7.41 11.80 14.45
C LEU A 171 6.76 10.87 13.43
N VAL A 172 6.71 11.31 12.17
CA VAL A 172 6.20 10.47 11.09
C VAL A 172 7.06 9.21 10.96
N GLU A 173 6.38 8.08 10.91
CA GLU A 173 6.99 6.76 10.69
C GLU A 173 7.15 6.49 9.20
N ILE A 174 8.22 5.80 8.84
CA ILE A 174 8.52 5.44 7.46
C ILE A 174 8.44 3.93 7.30
N GLU A 175 7.63 3.52 6.33
CA GLU A 175 7.52 2.14 5.89
C GLU A 175 8.19 1.97 4.52
N ILE A 176 8.86 0.83 4.36
CA ILE A 176 9.49 0.41 3.10
C ILE A 176 9.17 -1.06 2.83
N PHE A 177 9.17 -1.45 1.56
CA PHE A 177 9.01 -2.85 1.17
C PHE A 177 10.31 -3.63 1.38
N GLY A 178 10.26 -4.69 2.19
CA GLY A 178 11.39 -5.62 2.37
C GLY A 178 11.43 -6.74 1.33
N HIS A 179 10.27 -7.12 0.77
CA HIS A 179 10.11 -8.18 -0.22
C HIS A 179 8.87 -7.93 -1.08
N GLY A 180 8.87 -8.43 -2.32
CA GLY A 180 7.71 -8.48 -3.18
C GLY A 180 8.02 -8.19 -4.64
N ALA A 181 6.95 -7.98 -5.41
CA ALA A 181 7.03 -7.65 -6.82
C ALA A 181 7.54 -6.20 -7.03
N LEU A 182 8.67 -6.02 -7.73
CA LEU A 182 9.05 -4.73 -8.27
C LEU A 182 8.23 -4.45 -9.55
N CYS A 183 7.75 -3.22 -9.69
CA CYS A 183 7.06 -2.79 -10.90
C CYS A 183 8.06 -2.21 -11.90
N MET A 184 7.75 -2.39 -13.19
CA MET A 184 8.50 -1.72 -14.25
C MET A 184 8.24 -0.22 -14.34
N ALA A 185 6.98 0.15 -14.22
CA ALA A 185 6.59 1.54 -14.15
C ALA A 185 6.79 2.08 -12.73
N VAL A 186 6.96 3.40 -12.65
CA VAL A 186 6.95 4.13 -11.39
C VAL A 186 5.66 3.80 -10.61
N SER A 187 5.81 3.51 -9.32
CA SER A 187 4.72 3.15 -8.42
C SER A 187 3.52 4.11 -8.54
N GLY A 188 2.32 3.57 -8.71
CA GLY A 188 1.07 4.35 -8.90
C GLY A 188 0.91 5.07 -10.25
N LYS A 189 1.87 4.93 -11.17
CA LYS A 189 1.87 5.60 -12.49
C LYS A 189 1.95 4.61 -13.65
N CYS A 190 1.41 3.40 -13.47
CA CYS A 190 1.42 2.36 -14.49
C CYS A 190 0.15 2.39 -15.35
N TYR A 191 0.31 2.50 -16.67
CA TYR A 191 -0.82 2.52 -17.63
C TYR A 191 -0.78 1.36 -18.64
N MET A 192 0.22 0.47 -18.58
CA MET A 192 0.38 -0.63 -19.54
C MET A 192 -0.86 -1.54 -19.61
N SER A 193 -1.32 -2.00 -18.44
CA SER A 193 -2.49 -2.88 -18.33
C SER A 193 -3.78 -2.20 -18.79
N LEU A 194 -3.88 -0.87 -18.62
CA LEU A 194 -5.01 -0.11 -19.13
C LEU A 194 -4.95 -0.05 -20.66
N HIS A 195 -3.79 0.28 -21.22
CA HIS A 195 -3.59 0.41 -22.66
C HIS A 195 -3.85 -0.90 -23.41
N ASN A 196 -3.30 -2.02 -22.92
CA ASN A 196 -3.35 -3.29 -23.64
C ASN A 196 -4.66 -4.08 -23.43
N TYR A 197 -5.27 -3.96 -22.25
CA TYR A 197 -6.38 -4.83 -21.84
C TYR A 197 -7.60 -4.08 -21.33
N ASN A 198 -7.61 -2.74 -21.41
CA ASN A 198 -8.62 -1.89 -20.78
C ASN A 198 -8.80 -2.23 -19.28
N SER A 199 -7.70 -2.59 -18.61
CA SER A 199 -7.70 -3.09 -17.23
C SER A 199 -6.75 -2.27 -16.36
N SER A 200 -7.28 -1.31 -15.61
CA SER A 200 -6.45 -0.36 -14.87
C SER A 200 -5.70 -0.99 -13.68
N ALA A 201 -4.38 -0.97 -13.74
CA ALA A 201 -3.53 -1.38 -12.62
C ALA A 201 -3.77 -0.51 -11.38
N ASN A 202 -3.99 0.79 -11.56
CA ASN A 202 -4.27 1.74 -10.48
C ASN A 202 -5.70 1.63 -9.92
N ARG A 203 -6.50 0.66 -10.40
CA ARG A 203 -7.81 0.26 -9.85
C ARG A 203 -7.88 -1.23 -9.50
N GLY A 204 -6.75 -1.84 -9.17
CA GLY A 204 -6.68 -3.20 -8.64
C GLY A 204 -6.81 -4.30 -9.70
N ALA A 205 -6.81 -3.91 -10.99
CA ALA A 205 -7.03 -4.82 -12.11
C ALA A 205 -5.76 -5.10 -12.93
N CYS A 206 -4.58 -5.00 -12.32
CA CYS A 206 -3.30 -5.21 -13.02
C CYS A 206 -3.21 -6.61 -13.64
N LYS A 207 -2.92 -6.66 -14.95
CA LYS A 207 -2.68 -7.90 -15.72
C LYS A 207 -1.22 -8.35 -15.74
N GLN A 208 -0.34 -7.63 -15.03
CA GLN A 208 1.09 -7.92 -14.91
C GLN A 208 1.81 -8.02 -16.26
N ASP A 209 1.43 -7.17 -17.21
CA ASP A 209 1.95 -7.23 -18.59
C ASP A 209 3.47 -7.09 -18.66
N CYS A 210 4.05 -6.26 -17.80
CA CYS A 210 5.49 -6.14 -17.65
C CYS A 210 6.24 -7.46 -17.34
N ARG A 211 5.51 -8.53 -16.99
CA ARG A 211 6.01 -9.88 -16.73
C ARG A 211 5.55 -10.88 -17.79
N LYS A 212 5.40 -10.43 -19.02
CA LYS A 212 5.18 -11.31 -20.18
C LYS A 212 6.41 -11.30 -21.07
N LYS A 213 6.53 -12.34 -21.91
CA LYS A 213 7.50 -12.40 -22.99
C LYS A 213 7.10 -11.44 -24.09
N TYR A 214 8.07 -10.75 -24.68
CA TYR A 214 7.86 -9.87 -25.83
C TYR A 214 9.01 -10.01 -26.82
N THR A 215 8.65 -9.81 -28.08
CA THR A 215 9.59 -9.52 -29.17
C THR A 215 9.65 -8.02 -29.37
N VAL A 216 10.85 -7.44 -29.41
CA VAL A 216 11.05 -6.03 -29.73
C VAL A 216 11.54 -5.93 -31.17
N ILE A 217 10.93 -5.03 -31.93
CA ILE A 217 11.26 -4.83 -33.35
C ILE A 217 11.77 -3.40 -33.52
N ASP A 218 13.03 -3.28 -33.90
CA ASP A 218 13.60 -2.01 -34.36
C ASP A 218 12.90 -1.59 -35.65
N GLN A 219 12.24 -0.43 -35.64
CA GLN A 219 11.38 -0.01 -36.76
C GLN A 219 12.17 0.45 -38.00
N GLU A 220 13.45 0.81 -37.84
CA GLU A 220 14.27 1.34 -38.94
C GLU A 220 15.00 0.21 -39.69
N SER A 221 15.56 -0.74 -38.95
CA SER A 221 16.30 -1.89 -39.48
C SER A 221 15.45 -3.14 -39.65
N GLY A 222 14.27 -3.22 -39.00
CA GLY A 222 13.45 -4.42 -38.93
C GLY A 222 14.05 -5.54 -38.08
N THR A 223 15.14 -5.27 -37.35
CA THR A 223 15.81 -6.27 -36.52
C THR A 223 14.90 -6.65 -35.35
N GLU A 224 14.56 -7.93 -35.26
CA GLU A 224 13.85 -8.49 -34.12
C GLU A 224 14.85 -8.93 -33.04
N MET A 225 14.55 -8.57 -31.79
CA MET A 225 15.28 -9.05 -30.63
C MET A 225 14.30 -9.73 -29.69
N GLU A 226 14.54 -11.00 -29.40
CA GLU A 226 13.89 -11.70 -28.30
C GLU A 226 14.59 -11.32 -27.00
N ILE A 227 13.83 -10.88 -26.00
CA ILE A 227 14.40 -10.46 -24.71
C ILE A 227 14.71 -11.72 -23.89
N ASP A 228 16.00 -12.06 -23.79
CA ASP A 228 16.56 -13.28 -23.17
C ASP A 228 16.33 -13.38 -21.64
N ASN A 229 15.72 -12.35 -21.02
CA ASN A 229 15.28 -12.36 -19.61
C ASN A 229 13.77 -12.69 -19.44
N GLU A 230 13.11 -13.23 -20.48
CA GLU A 230 11.68 -13.61 -20.53
C GLU A 230 10.66 -12.50 -20.26
N TYR A 231 11.10 -11.31 -19.86
CA TYR A 231 10.27 -10.19 -19.48
C TYR A 231 10.88 -8.92 -20.03
N ILE A 232 10.04 -8.00 -20.54
CA ILE A 232 10.53 -6.79 -21.23
C ILE A 232 11.62 -6.06 -20.44
N MET A 233 11.53 -6.03 -19.12
CA MET A 233 12.56 -5.45 -18.24
C MET A 233 12.49 -5.97 -16.78
N SER A 234 12.10 -7.22 -16.51
CA SER A 234 12.15 -7.71 -15.11
C SER A 234 13.57 -7.83 -14.57
#